data_AF-A0A553N2X5-F1
#
_entry.id   AF-A0A553N2X5-F1
#
_cell.length_a   1.000
_cell.length_b   1.000
_cell.length_c   1.000
_cell.angle_alpha   90.00
_cell.angle_beta   90.00
_cell.angle_gamma   90.00
#
_symmetry.space_group_name_H-M   'P 1'
#
loop_
_entity.id
_entity.type
_entity.pdbx_description
1 polymer ?
#
loop_
_entity_poly.entity_id
_entity_poly.type
_entity_poly.pdbx_seq_one_letter_code
_entity_poly.pdbx_strand_id
1 'polypeptide(L)'
;MYLSREIARDRHRLKAMGITHILNAAEGERNSVNTGEQFYSRCQIQYYGITAEDIPSFDLSQHFYSSADVIESILRKPESAPSSPQYFTLRFSKRL
;
A
#
# COMPACT_ATOMS: atom_id res chain seq x y z
N MET A 1 -6.77 1.96 -7.22
CA MET A 1 -6.88 0.57 -7.73
C MET A 1 -6.72 -0.39 -6.55
N TYR A 2 -7.36 -1.56 -6.56
CA TYR A 2 -7.19 -2.60 -5.52
C TYR A 2 -6.34 -3.75 -6.08
N LEU A 3 -5.35 -4.25 -5.33
CA LEU A 3 -4.53 -5.42 -5.71
C LEU A 3 -4.92 -6.63 -4.86
N SER A 4 -5.01 -7.80 -5.49
CA SER A 4 -5.15 -9.05 -4.75
C SER A 4 -3.86 -9.38 -3.99
N ARG A 5 -3.97 -10.24 -2.97
CA ARG A 5 -2.84 -10.76 -2.20
C ARG A 5 -1.76 -11.38 -3.10
N GLU A 6 -2.19 -12.05 -4.18
CA GLU A 6 -1.28 -12.68 -5.15
C GLU A 6 -0.46 -11.63 -5.91
N ILE A 7 -1.11 -10.55 -6.38
CA ILE A 7 -0.42 -9.50 -7.11
C ILE A 7 0.53 -8.72 -6.20
N ALA A 8 0.13 -8.47 -4.94
CA ALA A 8 0.98 -7.80 -3.96
C ALA A 8 2.27 -8.57 -3.63
N ARG A 9 2.32 -9.89 -3.89
CA ARG A 9 3.50 -10.75 -3.71
C ARG A 9 4.30 -10.95 -4.99
N ASP A 10 3.80 -10.48 -6.14
CA ASP A 10 4.47 -10.59 -7.43
C ASP A 10 5.17 -9.27 -7.79
N ARG A 11 6.44 -9.18 -7.40
CA ARG A 11 7.30 -8.01 -7.65
C ARG A 11 7.43 -7.67 -9.13
N HIS A 12 7.42 -8.66 -10.02
CA HIS A 12 7.55 -8.42 -11.46
C HIS A 12 6.28 -7.79 -12.01
N ARG A 13 5.12 -8.28 -11.57
CA ARG A 13 3.82 -7.74 -11.96
C ARG A 13 3.58 -6.35 -11.38
N LEU A 14 4.01 -6.09 -10.14
CA LEU A 14 3.97 -4.74 -9.55
C LEU A 14 4.78 -3.73 -10.38
N LYS A 15 5.99 -4.10 -10.79
CA LYS A 15 6.85 -3.27 -11.64
C LYS A 15 6.23 -3.06 -13.03
N ALA A 16 5.67 -4.11 -13.63
CA ALA A 16 5.03 -4.03 -14.95
C ALA A 16 3.80 -3.10 -14.96
N MET A 17 3.08 -2.99 -13.84
CA MET A 17 1.97 -2.05 -13.68
C MET A 17 2.42 -0.62 -13.32
N GLY A 18 3.72 -0.38 -13.15
CA GLY A 18 4.24 0.94 -12.77
C GLY A 18 3.86 1.37 -11.35
N ILE A 19 3.64 0.41 -10.45
CA ILE A 19 3.33 0.73 -9.05
C ILE A 19 4.60 1.19 -8.33
N THR A 20 4.50 2.34 -7.68
CA THR A 20 5.61 2.99 -6.95
C THR A 20 5.36 3.11 -5.45
N HIS A 21 4.10 3.03 -5.01
CA HIS A 21 3.71 3.18 -3.61
C HIS A 21 2.65 2.14 -3.23
N ILE A 22 2.78 1.55 -2.04
CA ILE A 22 1.83 0.60 -1.46
C ILE A 22 1.37 1.11 -0.09
N LEU A 23 0.04 1.19 0.09
CA LEU A 23 -0.57 1.38 1.41
C LEU A 23 -1.23 0.07 1.87
N ASN A 24 -0.71 -0.53 2.95
CA ASN A 24 -1.26 -1.74 3.55
C ASN A 24 -2.07 -1.42 4.81
N ALA A 25 -3.40 -1.37 4.71
CA ALA A 25 -4.29 -1.04 5.83
C ALA A 25 -4.56 -2.23 6.78
N ALA A 26 -3.62 -3.16 6.91
CA ALA A 26 -3.73 -4.36 7.74
C ALA A 26 -2.35 -5.02 7.95
N GLU A 27 -1.38 -4.20 8.34
CA GLU A 27 -0.05 -4.65 8.73
C GLU A 27 -0.07 -5.35 10.11
N GLY A 28 0.83 -6.31 10.35
CA GLY A 28 0.96 -7.03 11.62
C GLY A 28 1.61 -8.41 11.49
N GLU A 29 1.69 -9.17 12.58
CA GLU A 29 2.32 -10.50 12.62
C GLU A 29 1.32 -11.67 12.52
N ARG A 30 0.07 -11.47 12.96
CA ARG A 30 -1.00 -12.48 12.94
C ARG A 30 -2.02 -12.14 11.86
N ASN A 31 -2.07 -12.96 10.80
CA ASN A 31 -2.98 -12.87 9.64
C ASN A 31 -2.67 -11.77 8.60
N SER A 32 -1.59 -11.02 8.80
CA SER A 32 -1.20 -9.96 7.88
C SER A 32 -0.50 -10.53 6.64
N VAL A 33 -0.57 -9.83 5.52
CA VAL A 33 0.28 -10.15 4.37
C VAL A 33 1.70 -9.82 4.80
N ASN A 34 2.51 -10.85 4.97
CA ASN A 34 3.86 -10.80 5.49
C ASN A 34 4.83 -10.22 4.44
N THR A 35 4.53 -9.01 4.01
CA THR A 35 5.29 -8.18 3.10
C THR A 35 5.43 -6.83 3.80
N GLY A 36 6.08 -6.81 4.96
CA GLY A 36 6.54 -5.55 5.54
C GLY A 36 7.44 -4.81 4.53
N GLU A 37 7.78 -3.56 4.83
CA GLU A 37 8.59 -2.68 3.99
C GLU A 37 9.78 -3.39 3.30
N GLN A 38 10.47 -4.27 4.02
CA GLN A 38 11.63 -5.01 3.51
C GLN A 38 11.32 -5.85 2.26
N PHE A 39 10.11 -6.36 2.09
CA PHE A 39 9.71 -7.13 0.90
C PHE A 39 9.76 -6.27 -0.38
N TYR A 40 9.42 -4.99 -0.25
CA TYR A 40 9.33 -4.02 -1.34
C TYR A 40 10.61 -3.20 -1.56
N SER A 41 11.53 -3.20 -0.58
CA SER A 41 12.79 -2.44 -0.60
C SER A 41 13.61 -2.61 -1.90
N ARG A 42 13.67 -3.83 -2.46
CA ARG A 42 14.41 -4.13 -3.70
C ARG A 42 13.70 -3.70 -4.99
N CYS A 43 12.45 -3.24 -4.90
CA CYS A 43 11.63 -2.86 -6.05
C CYS A 43 11.50 -1.35 -6.22
N GLN A 44 12.18 -0.54 -5.38
CA GLN A 44 12.00 0.92 -5.34
C GLN A 44 10.53 1.31 -5.08
N ILE A 45 9.79 0.46 -4.38
CA ILE A 45 8.41 0.73 -3.98
C ILE A 45 8.43 1.27 -2.55
N GLN A 46 7.84 2.46 -2.35
CA GLN A 46 7.63 3.02 -1.02
C GLN A 46 6.44 2.33 -0.36
N TYR A 47 6.60 1.94 0.91
CA TYR A 47 5.58 1.19 1.64
C TYR A 47 5.11 1.99 2.85
N TYR A 48 3.80 2.05 3.03
CA TYR A 48 3.15 2.61 4.21
C TYR A 48 2.19 1.58 4.79
N GLY A 49 2.49 1.06 5.97
CA GLY A 49 1.66 0.09 6.64
C GLY A 49 0.90 0.71 7.80
N ILE A 50 -0.36 0.28 7.94
CA ILE A 50 -1.22 0.63 9.07
C ILE A 50 -1.54 -0.67 9.79
N THR A 51 -1.14 -0.76 11.05
CA THR A 51 -1.51 -1.88 11.90
C THR A 51 -2.99 -1.75 12.27
N ALA A 52 -3.83 -2.42 11.49
CA ALA A 52 -5.27 -2.43 11.67
C ALA A 52 -5.83 -3.84 11.60
N GLU A 53 -6.80 -4.11 12.46
CA GLU A 53 -7.52 -5.36 12.52
C GLU A 53 -8.84 -5.27 11.75
N ASP A 54 -9.16 -6.29 10.97
CA ASP A 54 -10.45 -6.41 10.27
C ASP A 54 -11.53 -6.93 11.24
N ILE A 55 -11.83 -6.13 12.25
CA ILE A 55 -12.87 -6.39 13.27
C ILE A 55 -13.73 -5.13 13.48
N PRO A 56 -15.04 -5.27 13.79
CA PRO A 56 -15.93 -4.11 13.94
C PRO A 56 -15.55 -3.15 15.06
N SER A 57 -14.79 -3.62 16.05
CA SER A 57 -14.34 -2.83 17.20
C SER A 57 -13.06 -2.03 16.93
N PHE A 58 -12.38 -2.27 15.82
CA PHE A 58 -11.18 -1.51 15.47
C PHE A 58 -11.61 -0.18 14.84
N ASP A 59 -11.26 0.93 15.49
CA ASP A 59 -11.52 2.25 14.94
C ASP A 59 -10.50 2.57 13.84
N LEU A 60 -10.90 2.36 12.58
CA LEU A 60 -10.07 2.71 11.43
C LEU A 60 -10.03 4.22 11.17
N SER A 61 -11.00 4.99 11.69
CA SER A 61 -11.13 6.42 11.39
C SER A 61 -9.95 7.24 11.89
N GLN A 62 -9.30 6.79 12.97
CA GLN A 62 -8.06 7.38 13.49
C GLN A 62 -6.93 7.47 12.46
N HIS A 63 -6.96 6.62 11.42
CA HIS A 63 -5.93 6.59 10.37
C HIS A 63 -6.32 7.35 9.10
N PHE A 64 -7.54 7.89 9.00
CA PHE A 64 -8.03 8.51 7.76
C PHE A 64 -7.22 9.73 7.37
N TYR A 65 -7.00 10.67 8.29
CA TYR A 65 -6.22 11.88 8.01
C TYR A 65 -4.76 11.55 7.71
N SER A 66 -4.09 10.73 8.53
CA SER A 66 -2.70 10.34 8.26
C SER A 66 -2.54 9.62 6.92
N SER A 67 -3.51 8.79 6.53
CA SER A 67 -3.49 8.10 5.24
C SER A 67 -3.72 9.07 4.08
N ALA A 68 -4.66 10.01 4.25
CA ALA A 68 -4.92 11.06 3.27
C ALA A 68 -3.70 11.96 3.06
N ASP A 69 -3.01 12.36 4.13
CA ASP A 69 -1.79 13.17 4.07
C ASP A 69 -0.67 12.43 3.33
N VAL A 70 -0.50 11.12 3.58
CA VAL A 70 0.46 10.29 2.85
C VAL A 70 0.11 10.27 1.36
N ILE A 71 -1.14 9.95 1.02
CA ILE A 71 -1.60 9.91 -0.37
C ILE A 71 -1.40 11.26 -1.06
N GLU A 72 -1.77 12.35 -0.39
CA GLU A 72 -1.60 13.72 -0.90
C GLU A 72 -0.14 14.08 -1.11
N SER A 73 0.74 13.77 -0.14
CA SER A 73 2.17 14.04 -0.23
C SER A 73 2.83 13.32 -1.42
N ILE A 74 2.39 12.10 -1.72
CA ILE A 74 2.86 11.33 -2.86
C ILE A 74 2.36 11.94 -4.17
N LEU A 75 1.05 12.24 -4.25
CA LEU A 75 0.44 12.85 -5.44
C LEU A 75 1.03 14.23 -5.77
N ARG A 76 1.43 14.99 -4.75
CA ARG A 76 2.05 16.31 -4.90
C ARG A 76 3.51 16.26 -5.35
N LYS A 77 4.22 15.13 -5.19
CA LYS A 77 5.63 15.02 -5.63
C LYS A 77 5.69 14.91 -7.16
N PRO A 78 6.30 15.88 -7.86
CA PRO A 78 6.54 15.81 -9.29
C PRO A 78 7.91 15.18 -9.54
N GLU A 79 8.16 13.94 -9.14
CA GLU A 79 9.44 13.29 -9.46
C GLU A 79 9.39 12.64 -10.86
N SER A 80 9.84 13.46 -11.82
CA SER A 80 10.56 13.08 -13.03
C SER A 80 9.89 12.13 -14.03
N ALA A 81 8.75 12.53 -14.58
CA ALA A 81 8.45 12.47 -16.02
C ALA A 81 6.99 12.88 -16.25
N PRO A 82 6.68 13.84 -17.16
CA PRO A 82 5.30 14.22 -17.48
C PRO A 82 4.44 13.13 -18.13
N SER A 83 4.93 11.89 -18.26
CA SER A 83 4.32 10.83 -19.08
C SER A 83 4.09 9.49 -18.36
N SER A 84 4.44 9.35 -17.09
CA SER A 84 4.27 8.09 -16.34
C SER A 84 3.10 8.20 -15.36
N PRO A 85 1.99 7.48 -15.56
CA PRO A 85 0.89 7.47 -14.62
C PRO A 85 1.35 6.95 -13.26
N GLN A 86 1.11 7.72 -12.19
CA GLN A 86 1.37 7.30 -10.82
C GLN A 86 0.26 6.36 -10.37
N TYR A 87 0.51 5.05 -10.39
CA TYR A 87 -0.49 4.06 -9.98
C TYR A 87 -0.40 3.77 -8.49
N PHE A 88 -1.46 4.14 -7.76
CA PHE A 88 -1.66 3.87 -6.34
C PHE A 88 -2.44 2.59 -6.10
N THR A 89 -2.09 1.86 -5.04
CA THR A 89 -2.95 0.81 -4.51
C THR A 89 -3.15 0.93 -3.01
N LEU A 90 -4.43 0.94 -2.62
CA LEU A 90 -4.90 0.75 -1.26
C LEU A 90 -5.23 -0.73 -1.06
N ARG A 91 -4.62 -1.38 -0.07
CA ARG A 91 -5.01 -2.72 0.37
C ARG A 91 -5.84 -2.62 1.64
N PHE A 92 -7.06 -3.13 1.61
CA PHE A 92 -7.78 -3.58 2.80
C PHE A 92 -7.60 -5.09 2.89
N SER A 93 -7.13 -5.60 4.02
CA SER A 93 -7.15 -7.04 4.25
C SER A 93 -8.55 -7.44 4.65
N LYS A 94 -9.43 -7.70 3.67
CA LYS A 94 -10.63 -8.46 3.97
C LYS A 94 -10.21 -9.87 4.36
N ARG A 95 -10.56 -10.29 5.57
CA ARG A 95 -10.78 -11.71 5.84
C ARG A 95 -11.97 -12.15 5.01
N LEU A 96 -11.72 -13.00 4.03
CA LEU A 96 -12.61 -14.10 3.67
C LEU A 96 -11.76 -15.36 3.69
#